data_AF-A0A067QW75-F1
#
_entry.id   AF-A0A067QW75-F1
#
_cell.length_a   1.000
_cell.length_b   1.000
_cell.length_c   1.000
_cell.angle_alpha   90.00
_cell.angle_beta   90.00
_cell.angle_gamma   90.00
#
_symmetry.space_group_name_H-M   'P 1'
#
loop_
_entity.id
_entity.type
_entity.pdbx_description
1 polymer ?
#
loop_
_entity_poly.entity_id
_entity_poly.type
_entity_poly.pdbx_seq_one_letter_code
_entity_poly.pdbx_strand_id
1 'polypeptide(L)'
;MCMCVCAGGYNRILDDLSTEKYDSAEDTWTVIPGMSFNIRNFNAEVIDDTIFVIGGRCNGKTDLSVKCCKDKENRWYPVAKMNVHRNHLSTCVIKNLPNARDYAYKHRDKLMKMKSKTFLDS
;
A
#
# COMPACT_ATOMS: atom_id res chain seq x y z
N MET A 1 6.28 -17.83 3.88
CA MET A 1 7.03 -16.71 4.47
C MET A 1 6.03 -15.59 4.69
N CYS A 2 5.70 -15.29 5.94
CA CYS A 2 4.77 -14.21 6.27
C CYS A 2 5.61 -13.03 6.71
N MET A 3 5.65 -11.97 5.90
CA MET A 3 6.37 -10.75 6.22
C MET A 3 5.38 -9.73 6.74
N CYS A 4 5.46 -9.40 8.02
CA CYS A 4 4.73 -8.30 8.61
C CYS A 4 5.63 -7.07 8.60
N VAL A 5 5.14 -5.98 8.02
CA VAL A 5 5.86 -4.71 7.95
C VAL A 5 5.15 -3.70 8.83
N CYS A 6 5.81 -3.31 9.91
CA CYS A 6 5.41 -2.17 10.72
C CYS A 6 6.16 -0.96 10.16
N ALA A 7 5.51 -0.23 9.28
CA ALA A 7 6.02 1.05 8.80
C ALA A 7 5.35 2.16 9.65
N GLY A 8 6.15 3.04 10.24
CA GLY A 8 5.60 4.15 11.03
C GLY A 8 4.90 3.77 12.33
N GLY A 9 4.76 4.80 13.17
CA GLY A 9 4.21 4.75 14.51
C GLY A 9 4.26 6.18 15.06
N TYR A 10 3.34 6.54 15.95
CA TYR A 10 3.39 7.83 16.60
C TYR A 10 4.26 7.72 17.86
N ASN A 11 5.56 7.89 17.71
CA ASN A 11 6.45 8.09 18.85
C ASN A 11 6.52 9.59 19.17
N ARG A 12 6.06 9.96 20.37
CA ARG A 12 5.94 11.36 20.83
C ARG A 12 7.30 12.03 21.10
N ILE A 13 8.40 11.30 20.92
CA ILE A 13 9.73 11.66 21.43
C ILE A 13 10.81 11.66 20.33
N LEU A 14 10.62 10.94 19.22
CA LEU A 14 11.65 10.85 18.17
C LEU A 14 10.99 10.93 16.79
N ASP A 15 11.48 11.84 15.96
CA ASP A 15 11.23 11.92 14.50
C ASP A 15 11.86 10.73 13.73
N ASP A 16 12.24 9.66 14.44
CA ASP A 16 12.92 8.52 13.86
C ASP A 16 11.88 7.61 13.19
N LEU A 17 11.85 7.68 11.87
CA LEU A 17 10.94 6.93 11.01
C LEU A 17 11.44 5.50 10.87
N SER A 18 11.62 4.81 11.99
CA SER A 18 12.02 3.41 11.98
C SER A 18 10.97 2.58 11.24
N THR A 19 11.43 1.80 10.28
CA THR A 19 10.62 0.75 9.67
C THR A 19 11.20 -0.56 10.11
N GLU A 20 10.34 -1.48 10.52
CA GLU A 20 10.76 -2.79 10.99
C GLU A 20 10.09 -3.87 10.14
N LYS A 21 10.88 -4.89 9.82
CA LYS A 21 10.46 -6.07 9.07
C LYS A 21 10.58 -7.27 9.99
N TYR A 22 9.50 -8.03 10.13
CA TYR A 22 9.53 -9.31 10.83
C TYR A 22 9.88 -10.45 9.87
N ASP A 23 10.90 -11.23 10.22
CA ASP A 23 11.24 -12.49 9.57
C ASP A 23 10.64 -13.66 10.36
N SER A 24 9.65 -14.33 9.78
CA SER A 24 9.00 -15.49 10.40
C SER A 24 9.89 -16.73 10.50
N ALA A 25 10.96 -16.82 9.71
CA ALA A 25 11.87 -17.97 9.74
C ALA A 25 12.82 -17.87 10.94
N GLU A 26 13.30 -16.66 11.21
CA GLU A 26 14.23 -16.36 12.29
C GLU A 26 13.54 -15.83 13.56
N ASP A 27 12.22 -15.63 13.52
CA ASP A 27 11.40 -15.03 14.59
C ASP A 27 11.98 -13.70 15.13
N THR A 28 12.45 -12.84 14.22
CA THR A 28 13.16 -11.62 14.58
C THR A 28 12.62 -10.40 13.84
N TRP A 29 12.63 -9.26 14.52
CA TRP A 29 12.40 -7.95 13.91
C TRP A 29 13.74 -7.35 13.49
N THR A 30 13.82 -6.91 12.24
CA THR A 30 15.00 -6.23 11.68
C THR A 30 14.63 -4.79 11.32
N VAL A 31 15.43 -3.83 11.78
CA VAL A 31 15.31 -2.43 11.37
C VAL A 31 15.77 -2.31 9.92
N ILE A 32 14.90 -1.75 9.07
CA ILE A 32 15.21 -1.41 7.68
C ILE A 32 15.23 0.11 7.51
N PRO A 33 15.86 0.63 6.44
CA PRO A 33 15.92 2.07 6.20
C PRO A 33 14.55 2.73 6.31
N GLY A 34 14.50 3.77 7.14
CA GLY A 34 13.29 4.53 7.37
C GLY A 34 12.76 5.15 6.08
N MET A 35 11.45 5.27 5.98
CA MET A 35 10.85 6.11 4.95
C MET A 35 11.31 7.54 5.20
N SER A 36 11.81 8.24 4.18
CA SER A 36 12.33 9.61 4.31
C SER A 36 11.29 10.67 4.69
N PHE A 37 10.05 10.29 5.01
CA PHE A 37 8.95 11.20 5.32
C PHE A 37 8.01 10.61 6.37
N ASN A 38 7.58 11.44 7.33
CA ASN A 38 6.62 11.05 8.35
C ASN A 38 5.24 10.85 7.75
N ILE A 39 4.93 9.61 7.41
CA ILE A 39 3.67 9.19 6.82
C ILE A 39 2.86 8.40 7.86
N ARG A 40 1.63 8.85 8.09
CA ARG A 40 0.69 8.23 9.03
C ARG A 40 -0.56 7.75 8.31
N ASN A 41 -1.29 6.80 8.89
CA ASN A 41 -2.56 6.29 8.34
C ASN A 41 -2.45 5.77 6.88
N PHE A 42 -1.29 5.24 6.50
CA PHE A 42 -1.07 4.58 5.23
C PHE A 42 -1.47 3.10 5.33
N ASN A 43 -1.53 2.37 4.21
CA ASN A 43 -1.64 0.90 4.21
C ASN A 43 -0.40 0.27 3.59
N ALA A 44 -0.02 -0.90 4.09
CA ALA A 44 1.06 -1.71 3.53
C ALA A 44 0.52 -3.01 2.96
N GLU A 45 1.07 -3.45 1.83
CA GLU A 45 0.80 -4.78 1.29
C GLU A 45 1.97 -5.40 0.55
N VAL A 46 2.01 -6.74 0.52
CA VAL A 46 3.07 -7.49 -0.17
C VAL A 46 2.56 -8.00 -1.52
N ILE A 47 3.24 -7.61 -2.59
CA ILE A 47 2.99 -8.05 -3.97
C ILE A 47 4.32 -8.48 -4.56
N ASP A 48 4.41 -9.73 -5.04
CA ASP A 48 5.60 -10.30 -5.69
C ASP A 48 6.90 -9.99 -4.93
N ASP A 49 6.95 -10.42 -3.65
CA ASP A 49 8.09 -10.24 -2.73
C ASP A 49 8.54 -8.78 -2.53
N THR A 50 7.63 -7.85 -2.80
CA THR A 50 7.85 -6.41 -2.67
C THR A 50 6.77 -5.82 -1.77
N ILE A 51 7.20 -5.05 -0.77
CA ILE A 51 6.31 -4.33 0.13
C ILE A 51 5.87 -3.04 -0.55
N PHE A 52 4.59 -2.73 -0.56
CA PHE A 52 4.03 -1.49 -1.07
C PHE A 52 3.38 -0.71 0.06
N VAL A 53 3.77 0.55 0.24
CA VAL A 53 3.13 1.52 1.13
C VAL A 53 2.28 2.46 0.29
N ILE A 54 0.98 2.49 0.55
CA ILE A 54 -0.03 3.18 -0.26
C ILE A 54 -0.71 4.27 0.55
N GLY A 55 -0.64 5.50 0.03
CA GLY A 55 -1.36 6.65 0.56
C GLY A 55 -0.91 7.06 1.95
N GLY A 56 -1.83 7.62 2.75
CA GLY A 56 -1.54 8.13 4.08
C GLY A 56 -1.46 9.65 4.13
N ARG A 57 -0.98 10.17 5.26
CA ARG A 57 -0.92 11.60 5.56
C ARG A 57 0.49 11.99 5.94
N CYS A 58 1.06 12.95 5.22
CA CYS A 58 2.36 13.54 5.48
C CYS A 58 2.20 15.04 5.69
N ASN A 59 2.78 15.59 6.76
CA ASN A 59 2.76 17.03 7.07
C ASN A 59 1.37 17.68 6.97
N GLY A 60 0.34 16.99 7.46
CA GLY A 60 -1.04 17.49 7.46
C GLY A 60 -1.79 17.32 6.14
N LYS A 61 -1.17 16.84 5.06
CA LYS A 61 -1.81 16.61 3.75
C LYS A 61 -1.90 15.12 3.40
N THR A 62 -2.99 14.73 2.74
CA THR A 62 -3.15 13.37 2.20
C THR A 62 -2.22 13.18 1.01
N ASP A 63 -1.36 12.17 1.07
CA ASP A 63 -0.38 11.89 0.04
C ASP A 63 -0.93 10.91 -1.01
N LEU A 64 -0.60 11.16 -2.28
CA LEU A 64 -0.86 10.24 -3.40
C LEU A 64 0.30 9.28 -3.63
N SER A 65 1.44 9.52 -2.98
CA SER A 65 2.63 8.71 -3.18
C SER A 65 2.36 7.27 -2.77
N VAL A 66 2.84 6.38 -3.63
CA VAL A 66 2.98 4.97 -3.34
C VAL A 66 4.48 4.70 -3.37
N LYS A 67 4.96 3.94 -2.41
CA LYS A 67 6.38 3.56 -2.31
C LYS A 67 6.47 2.05 -2.24
N CYS A 68 7.54 1.48 -2.78
CA CYS A 68 7.79 0.06 -2.64
C CYS A 68 9.17 -0.22 -2.05
N CYS A 69 9.29 -1.27 -1.25
CA CYS A 69 10.55 -1.76 -0.71
C CYS A 69 10.74 -3.21 -1.16
N LYS A 70 11.84 -3.46 -1.87
CA LYS A 70 12.24 -4.83 -2.22
C LYS A 70 13.03 -5.41 -1.08
N ASP A 71 12.66 -6.62 -0.67
CA ASP A 71 13.24 -7.29 0.49
C ASP A 71 14.78 -7.40 0.44
N LYS A 72 15.32 -7.76 -0.72
CA LYS A 72 16.77 -7.96 -0.92
C LYS A 72 17.59 -6.66 -0.88
N GLU A 73 16.95 -5.53 -1.16
CA GLU A 73 17.64 -4.27 -1.34
C GLU A 73 17.51 -3.35 -0.12
N ASN A 74 16.56 -3.64 0.78
CA ASN A 74 16.24 -2.81 1.96
C ASN A 74 16.17 -1.32 1.62
N ARG A 75 15.57 -0.99 0.47
CA ARG A 75 15.50 0.37 -0.05
C ARG A 75 14.11 0.69 -0.55
N TRP A 76 13.67 1.91 -0.24
CA TRP A 76 12.40 2.45 -0.69
C TRP A 76 12.54 3.11 -2.06
N TYR A 77 11.62 2.78 -2.95
CA TYR A 77 11.51 3.35 -4.28
C TYR A 77 10.15 4.03 -4.46
N PRO A 78 10.09 5.20 -5.08
CA PRO A 78 8.81 5.77 -5.50
C PRO A 78 8.21 4.93 -6.63
N VAL A 79 6.91 4.69 -6.59
CA VAL A 79 6.16 4.07 -7.68
C VAL A 79 5.02 4.98 -8.15
N ALA A 80 4.25 4.51 -9.14
CA ALA A 80 3.15 5.27 -9.71
C ALA A 80 2.18 5.76 -8.62
N LYS A 81 1.89 7.06 -8.63
CA LYS A 81 0.97 7.70 -7.68
C LYS A 81 -0.46 7.23 -7.89
N MET A 82 -1.25 7.27 -6.83
CA MET A 82 -2.70 7.10 -6.94
C MET A 82 -3.33 8.25 -7.75
N ASN A 83 -4.45 7.96 -8.41
CA ASN A 83 -5.22 8.98 -9.15
C ASN A 83 -6.07 9.89 -8.24
N VAL A 84 -6.33 9.46 -6.99
CA VAL A 84 -7.24 10.13 -6.06
C VAL A 84 -6.65 10.09 -4.66
N HIS A 85 -6.78 11.18 -3.90
CA HIS A 85 -6.32 11.27 -2.52
C HIS A 85 -7.16 10.34 -1.65
N ARG A 86 -6.50 9.43 -0.93
CA ARG A 86 -7.13 8.48 -0.02
C ARG A 86 -6.36 8.46 1.30
N ASN A 87 -7.08 8.61 2.41
CA ASN A 87 -6.61 8.39 3.77
C ASN A 87 -7.58 7.42 4.48
N HIS A 88 -7.15 6.73 5.53
CA HIS A 88 -7.96 5.69 6.19
C HIS A 88 -8.49 4.62 5.22
N LEU A 89 -7.71 4.31 4.19
CA LEU A 89 -8.02 3.24 3.26
C LEU A 89 -7.81 1.86 3.93
N SER A 90 -8.34 0.82 3.30
CA SER A 90 -7.96 -0.57 3.50
C SER A 90 -7.63 -1.12 2.12
N THR A 91 -6.55 -1.87 2.01
CA THR A 91 -6.12 -2.54 0.78
C THR A 91 -6.19 -4.05 0.96
N CYS A 92 -6.35 -4.74 -0.17
CA CYS A 92 -6.23 -6.20 -0.24
C CYS A 92 -5.59 -6.58 -1.57
N VAL A 93 -4.82 -7.66 -1.59
CA VAL A 93 -4.26 -8.25 -2.82
C VAL A 93 -5.12 -9.42 -3.29
N ILE A 94 -5.72 -9.27 -4.47
CA ILE A 94 -6.47 -10.33 -5.15
C ILE A 94 -5.59 -10.88 -6.27
N LYS A 95 -5.21 -12.15 -6.17
CA LYS A 95 -4.42 -12.84 -7.19
C LYS A 95 -5.32 -13.44 -8.28
N ASN A 96 -4.81 -13.45 -9.51
CA ASN A 96 -5.40 -14.16 -10.65
C ASN A 96 -6.85 -13.77 -11.00
N LEU A 97 -7.25 -12.51 -10.76
CA LEU A 97 -8.57 -12.02 -11.13
C LEU A 97 -8.67 -11.84 -12.66
N PRO A 98 -9.41 -12.66 -13.42
CA PRO A 98 -9.39 -12.65 -14.88
C PRO A 98 -9.87 -11.32 -15.48
N ASN A 99 -10.76 -10.64 -14.77
CA ASN A 99 -11.35 -9.36 -15.13
C ASN A 99 -10.76 -8.17 -14.33
N ALA A 100 -9.54 -8.29 -13.80
CA ALA A 100 -8.87 -7.21 -13.04
C ALA A 100 -8.88 -5.86 -13.76
N ARG A 101 -8.80 -5.87 -15.11
CA ARG A 101 -8.83 -4.66 -15.93
C ARG A 101 -10.12 -3.87 -15.76
N ASP A 102 -11.26 -4.52 -15.53
CA ASP A 102 -12.57 -3.85 -15.40
C ASP A 102 -12.70 -3.07 -14.08
N TYR A 103 -11.94 -3.48 -13.05
CA TYR A 103 -11.87 -2.80 -11.76
C TYR A 103 -10.84 -1.67 -11.74
N ALA A 104 -9.95 -1.60 -12.73
CA ALA A 104 -9.00 -0.49 -12.85
C ALA A 104 -9.75 0.83 -13.12
N TYR A 105 -9.30 1.92 -12.48
CA TYR A 105 -9.97 3.22 -12.52
C TYR A 105 -10.41 3.68 -13.92
N LYS A 106 -9.58 3.46 -14.96
CA LYS A 106 -9.88 3.86 -16.35
C LYS A 106 -10.99 3.02 -17.03
N HIS A 107 -11.35 1.89 -16.46
CA HIS A 107 -12.34 0.97 -17.00
C HIS A 107 -13.55 0.75 -16.06
N ARG A 108 -13.50 1.30 -14.84
CA ARG A 108 -14.58 1.26 -13.85
C ARG A 108 -15.92 1.76 -14.40
N ASP A 109 -15.91 2.82 -15.20
CA ASP A 109 -17.14 3.39 -15.76
C ASP A 109 -17.86 2.40 -16.70
N LYS A 110 -17.09 1.57 -17.42
CA LYS A 110 -17.65 0.50 -18.27
C LYS A 110 -18.29 -0.60 -17.41
N LEU A 111 -17.63 -0.99 -16.31
CA LEU A 111 -18.17 -1.96 -15.36
C LEU A 111 -19.50 -1.49 -14.75
N MET A 112 -19.57 -0.22 -14.32
CA MET A 112 -20.79 0.34 -13.73
C MET A 112 -21.95 0.37 -14.73
N LYS A 113 -21.69 0.71 -16.00
CA LYS A 113 -22.69 0.65 -17.08
C LYS A 113 -23.12 -0.78 -17.43
N MET A 114 -22.22 -1.75 -17.33
CA MET A 114 -22.53 -3.15 -17.61
C MET A 114 -23.44 -3.73 -16.52
N LYS A 115 -23.12 -3.50 -15.24
CA LYS A 115 -23.96 -3.92 -14.12
C LYS A 115 -25.35 -3.30 -14.18
N SER A 116 -25.46 -1.99 -14.46
CA SER A 116 -26.77 -1.34 -14.55
C SER A 116 -27.68 -1.96 -15.61
N LYS A 117 -27.12 -2.44 -16.73
CA LYS A 117 -27.88 -3.17 -17.75
C LYS A 117 -28.33 -4.54 -17.24
N THR A 118 -27.43 -5.30 -16.63
CA THR A 118 -27.76 -6.65 -16.13
C THR A 118 -28.85 -6.65 -15.04
N PHE A 119 -28.94 -5.60 -14.21
CA PHE A 119 -30.02 -5.44 -13.22
C PHE A 119 -31.35 -4.97 -13.81
N LEU A 120 -31.36 -4.41 -15.03
CA LEU A 120 -32.58 -3.98 -15.72
C LEU A 120 -33.16 -5.09 -16.61
N ASP A 121 -32.36 -6.10 -16.94
CA ASP A 121 -32.73 -7.24 -17.79
C ASP A 121 -33.05 -8.53 -16.98
N SER A 122 -33.14 -8.43 -15.64
CA SER A 122 -33.46 -9.52 -14.69
C SER A 122 -34.72 -9.23 -13.89
#